data_AF-C4RJ07-F1
#
_entry.id   AF-C4RJ07-F1
#
_cell.length_a   1.000
_cell.length_b   1.000
_cell.length_c   1.000
_cell.angle_alpha   90.00
_cell.angle_beta   90.00
_cell.angle_gamma   90.00
#
_symmetry.space_group_name_H-M   'P 1'
#
loop_
_entity.id
_entity.type
_entity.pdbx_description
1 polymer ?
#
loop_
_entity_poly.entity_id
_entity_poly.type
_entity_poly.pdbx_seq_one_letter_code
_entity_poly.pdbx_strand_id
1 'polypeptide(L)'
;MRLSRRSVNRLAVLTTAVSAGAVPSRPRAALAANTAYVFAYFTESPNRLGDSYALHLAVSSDGLNWSSLNQNNPVARPTAGTLGCGILP
;
A
#
# COMPACT_ATOMS: atom_id res chain seq x y z
N MET A 1 -22.49 69.81 -32.18
CA MET A 1 -21.92 70.19 -33.49
C MET A 1 -20.79 69.21 -33.83
N ARG A 2 -21.02 68.39 -34.85
CA ARG A 2 -20.10 67.59 -35.72
C ARG A 2 -18.74 67.11 -35.19
N LEU A 3 -18.59 65.78 -35.11
CA LEU A 3 -17.30 65.09 -35.21
C LEU A 3 -16.85 65.04 -36.68
N SER A 4 -15.59 65.35 -36.99
CA SER A 4 -14.88 64.66 -38.09
C SER A 4 -13.39 64.96 -38.26
N ARG A 5 -12.65 63.84 -38.32
CA ARG A 5 -11.71 63.40 -39.39
C ARG A 5 -10.35 64.11 -39.51
N ARG A 6 -9.31 63.26 -39.43
CA ARG A 6 -7.91 63.44 -39.93
C ARG A 6 -7.03 64.18 -38.91
N SER A 7 -5.94 63.64 -38.35
CA SER A 7 -5.01 62.59 -38.78
C SER A 7 -4.29 62.09 -37.51
N VAL A 8 -4.40 60.83 -37.11
CA VAL A 8 -3.50 59.73 -37.51
C VAL A 8 -2.03 60.02 -37.21
N ASN A 9 -1.51 59.38 -36.15
CA ASN A 9 -0.28 58.57 -36.15
C ASN A 9 -0.11 57.96 -34.73
N ARG A 10 -0.52 56.71 -34.49
CA ARG A 10 0.21 55.44 -34.74
C ARG A 10 1.53 55.32 -33.96
N LEU A 11 1.52 54.46 -32.93
CA LEU A 11 2.47 53.35 -32.65
C LEU A 11 2.07 52.77 -31.27
N ALA A 12 1.41 51.61 -31.16
CA ALA A 12 1.86 50.22 -31.33
C ALA A 12 2.80 49.72 -30.21
N VAL A 13 2.62 48.44 -29.82
CA VAL A 13 3.53 47.55 -29.06
C VAL A 13 3.34 47.60 -27.52
N LEU A 14 3.15 46.51 -26.76
CA LEU A 14 3.11 45.07 -26.98
C LEU A 14 2.27 44.44 -25.83
N THR A 15 1.32 43.57 -26.14
CA THR A 15 0.65 42.73 -25.14
C THR A 15 1.57 41.59 -24.70
N THR A 16 2.07 41.61 -23.47
CA THR A 16 2.60 40.41 -22.81
C THR A 16 1.48 39.73 -22.06
N ALA A 17 0.80 38.78 -22.71
CA ALA A 17 0.01 37.79 -21.98
C ALA A 17 0.99 36.89 -21.21
N VAL A 18 1.06 37.06 -19.89
CA VAL A 18 1.68 36.06 -19.01
C VAL A 18 0.83 34.81 -19.13
N SER A 19 1.30 33.84 -19.91
CA SER A 19 0.85 32.47 -19.78
C SER A 19 1.39 32.01 -18.42
N ALA A 20 0.53 32.01 -17.41
CA ALA A 20 0.77 31.22 -16.22
C ALA A 20 0.84 29.77 -16.72
N GLY A 21 2.06 29.28 -16.94
CA GLY A 21 2.30 27.92 -17.35
C GLY A 21 1.55 27.00 -16.40
N ALA A 22 0.70 26.16 -16.97
CA ALA A 22 0.09 25.06 -16.22
C ALA A 22 1.24 24.28 -15.58
N VAL A 23 1.45 24.49 -14.27
CA VAL A 23 2.26 23.58 -13.47
C VAL A 23 1.61 22.23 -13.66
N PRO A 24 2.28 21.23 -14.27
CA PRO A 24 1.71 19.91 -14.35
C PRO A 24 1.50 19.46 -12.91
N SER A 25 0.22 19.34 -12.52
CA SER A 25 -0.18 18.66 -11.29
C SER A 25 0.21 17.20 -11.48
N ARG A 26 1.46 16.90 -11.16
CA ARG A 26 1.93 15.51 -11.11
C ARG A 26 1.03 14.85 -10.08
N PRO A 27 0.24 13.82 -10.44
CA PRO A 27 -0.50 13.09 -9.43
C PRO A 27 0.56 12.57 -8.46
N ARG A 28 0.55 13.10 -7.24
CA ARG A 28 1.26 12.46 -6.14
C ARG A 28 0.50 11.16 -6.00
N ALA A 29 1.04 10.07 -6.56
CA ALA A 29 0.60 8.75 -6.20
C ALA A 29 0.63 8.77 -4.68
N ALA A 30 -0.55 8.79 -4.06
CA ALA A 30 -0.63 8.58 -2.64
C ALA A 30 0.04 7.23 -2.46
N LEU A 31 1.21 7.22 -1.83
CA LEU A 31 1.69 6.02 -1.18
C LEU A 31 0.59 5.71 -0.19
N ALA A 32 -0.41 4.93 -0.62
CA ALA A 32 -1.29 4.26 0.32
C ALA A 32 -0.31 3.60 1.29
N ALA A 33 -0.42 3.94 2.57
CA ALA A 33 0.34 3.25 3.59
C ALA A 33 -0.01 1.78 3.40
N ASN A 34 0.91 1.03 2.80
CA ASN A 34 0.73 -0.40 2.55
C ASN A 34 0.89 -1.06 3.90
N THR A 35 -0.14 -0.95 4.72
CA THR A 35 -0.19 -1.60 6.01
C THR A 35 -0.29 -3.09 5.72
N ALA A 36 0.72 -3.83 6.14
CA ALA A 36 0.77 -5.27 6.04
C ALA A 36 1.05 -5.83 7.42
N TYR A 37 0.24 -6.80 7.82
CA TYR A 37 0.37 -7.52 9.07
C TYR A 37 0.80 -8.96 8.78
N VAL A 38 1.59 -9.51 9.70
CA VAL A 38 1.97 -10.92 9.72
C VAL A 38 1.47 -11.51 11.02
N PHE A 39 0.77 -12.64 10.94
CA PHE A 39 0.31 -13.39 12.10
C PHE A 39 1.02 -14.74 12.16
N ALA A 40 1.72 -14.97 13.26
CA ALA A 40 2.37 -16.22 13.60
C ALA A 40 1.44 -17.07 14.48
N TYR A 41 1.17 -18.31 14.08
CA TYR A 41 0.22 -19.17 14.77
C TYR A 41 0.62 -20.65 14.75
N PHE A 42 0.03 -21.40 15.68
CA PHE A 42 0.07 -22.86 15.77
C PHE A 42 -1.34 -23.41 15.48
N THR A 43 -1.48 -24.69 15.16
CA THR A 43 -2.79 -25.31 14.98
C THR A 43 -3.08 -26.28 16.11
N GLU A 44 -4.32 -26.26 16.60
CA GLU A 44 -4.84 -27.22 17.58
C GLU A 44 -6.25 -27.62 17.12
N SER A 45 -6.62 -28.89 17.27
CA SER A 45 -7.97 -29.38 16.96
C SER A 45 -8.65 -29.92 18.22
N PRO A 46 -10.00 -29.88 18.30
CA PRO A 46 -10.71 -30.35 19.50
C PRO A 46 -10.42 -31.81 19.89
N ASN A 47 -10.11 -32.64 18.90
CA ASN A 47 -9.75 -34.06 19.06
C ASN A 47 -8.24 -34.32 18.97
N ARG A 48 -7.41 -33.27 18.90
CA ARG A 48 -5.95 -33.31 18.77
C ARG A 48 -5.37 -33.97 17.51
N LEU A 49 -6.21 -34.32 16.54
CA LEU A 49 -5.76 -34.93 15.28
C LEU A 49 -5.12 -33.91 14.31
N GLY A 50 -5.37 -32.62 14.49
CA GLY A 50 -4.84 -31.52 13.68
C GLY A 50 -3.81 -30.66 14.42
N ASP A 51 -3.32 -31.14 15.56
CA ASP A 51 -2.35 -30.39 16.37
C ASP A 51 -1.01 -30.30 15.64
N SER A 52 -0.49 -29.09 15.52
CA SER A 52 0.83 -28.82 14.97
C SER A 52 1.50 -27.74 15.80
N TYR A 53 2.58 -28.14 16.47
CA TYR A 53 3.51 -27.23 17.16
C TYR A 53 4.52 -26.58 16.20
N ALA A 54 4.37 -26.82 14.88
CA ALA A 54 5.15 -26.13 13.87
C ALA A 54 4.60 -24.71 13.67
N LEU A 55 5.49 -23.75 13.39
CA LEU A 55 5.13 -22.36 13.16
C LEU A 55 4.50 -22.20 11.77
N HIS A 56 3.29 -21.64 11.72
CA HIS A 56 2.63 -21.21 10.49
C HIS A 56 2.55 -19.67 10.45
N LEU A 57 2.45 -19.11 9.24
CA LEU A 57 2.34 -17.67 9.03
C LEU A 57 1.16 -17.34 8.13
N ALA A 58 0.47 -16.24 8.43
CA ALA A 58 -0.55 -15.63 7.58
C ALA A 58 -0.29 -14.14 7.41
N VAL A 59 -0.80 -13.56 6.33
CA VAL A 59 -0.68 -12.13 6.03
C VAL A 59 -2.04 -11.49 5.87
N SER A 60 -2.11 -10.20 6.19
CA SER A 60 -3.31 -9.38 6.03
C SER A 60 -2.96 -7.94 5.69
N SER A 61 -3.78 -7.28 4.87
CA SER A 61 -3.68 -5.83 4.62
C SER A 61 -4.54 -4.99 5.57
N ASP A 62 -5.49 -5.62 6.28
CA ASP A 62 -6.47 -4.93 7.13
C ASP A 62 -6.46 -5.40 8.60
N GLY A 63 -5.74 -6.49 8.90
CA GLY A 63 -5.67 -7.10 10.22
C GLY A 63 -6.92 -7.93 10.60
N LEU A 64 -7.90 -8.04 9.70
CA LEU A 64 -9.18 -8.73 9.92
C LEU A 64 -9.30 -9.98 9.06
N ASN A 65 -8.93 -9.86 7.78
CA ASN A 65 -8.97 -10.94 6.81
C ASN A 65 -7.56 -11.49 6.58
N TRP A 66 -7.37 -12.80 6.81
CA TRP A 66 -6.07 -13.43 6.82
C TRP A 66 -5.93 -14.46 5.70
N SER A 67 -4.82 -14.39 4.97
CA SER A 67 -4.45 -15.39 3.98
C SER A 67 -3.23 -16.16 4.47
N SER A 68 -3.30 -17.49 4.49
CA SER A 68 -2.17 -18.33 4.90
C SER A 68 -1.02 -18.24 3.87
N LEU A 69 0.21 -18.24 4.37
CA LEU A 69 1.41 -18.34 3.54
C LEU A 69 1.79 -19.79 3.32
N ASN A 70 2.67 -20.03 2.34
CA ASN A 70 3.30 -21.33 2.08
C ASN A 70 2.29 -22.48 1.90
N GLN A 71 1.15 -22.21 1.24
CA GLN A 71 0.05 -23.17 1.10
C GLN A 71 -0.44 -23.74 2.44
N ASN A 72 -0.33 -22.96 3.52
CA ASN A 72 -0.58 -23.36 4.90
C ASN A 72 0.39 -24.43 5.46
N ASN A 73 1.48 -24.75 4.76
CA ASN A 73 2.56 -25.59 5.30
C ASN A 73 3.40 -24.81 6.32
N PRO A 74 3.95 -25.47 7.35
CA PRO A 74 4.74 -24.81 8.36
C PRO A 74 6.04 -24.22 7.80
N VAL A 75 6.48 -23.10 8.35
CA VAL A 75 7.74 -22.43 7.98
C VAL A 75 8.91 -22.80 8.89
N ALA A 76 8.63 -23.30 10.08
CA ALA A 76 9.64 -23.81 11.01
C ALA A 76 9.04 -24.88 11.92
N ARG A 77 9.85 -25.88 12.28
CA ARG A 77 9.46 -26.90 13.25
C ARG A 77 10.41 -26.81 14.45
N PRO A 78 9.91 -26.56 15.67
CA PRO A 78 10.76 -26.57 16.86
C PRO A 78 11.47 -27.92 17.02
N THR A 79 12.75 -27.89 17.38
CA THR A 79 13.58 -29.08 17.63
C THR A 79 13.96 -29.25 19.09
N ALA A 80 13.57 -28.31 19.95
CA ALA A 80 13.85 -28.29 21.37
C ALA A 80 12.64 -27.74 22.15
N GLY A 81 12.61 -27.99 23.46
CA GLY A 81 11.50 -27.63 24.34
C GLY A 81 10.44 -28.72 24.46
N THR A 82 9.32 -28.42 25.10
CA THR A 82 8.18 -29.34 25.22
C THR A 82 7.42 -29.36 23.90
N LEU A 83 7.79 -30.28 23.00
CA LEU A 83 7.25 -30.38 21.63
C LEU A 83 5.78 -30.84 21.54
N GLY A 84 5.05 -30.88 22.65
CA GLY A 84 3.66 -31.32 22.74
C GLY A 84 3.41 -32.82 22.45
N CYS A 85 4.30 -33.45 21.67
CA CYS A 85 4.56 -34.89 21.71
C CYS A 85 5.61 -35.14 22.79
N GLY A 86 5.22 -35.80 23.88
CA GLY A 86 6.12 -36.21 24.96
C GLY A 86 7.10 -37.30 24.55
N ILE A 87 8.04 -36.99 23.65
CA ILE A 87 9.24 -37.80 23.43
C ILE A 87 10.47 -36.89 23.51
N LEU A 88 11.18 -37.01 24.63
CA LEU A 88 12.56 -36.54 24.76
C LEU A 88 13.48 -37.43 23.89
N PRO A 89 14.66 -36.95 23.48
CA PRO A 89 15.65 -37.75 22.75
C PRO A 89 16.09 -39.01 23.49
#